data_AF-A0A9D3AVL4-F1
#
_entry.id   AF-A0A9D3AVL4-F1
#
_cell.length_a   1.000
_cell.length_b   1.000
_cell.length_c   1.000
_cell.angle_alpha   90.00
_cell.angle_beta   90.00
_cell.angle_gamma   90.00
#
_symmetry.space_group_name_H-M   'P 1'
#
loop_
_entity.id
_entity.type
_entity.pdbx_description
1 polymer ?
#
loop_
_entity_poly.entity_id
_entity_poly.type
_entity_poly.pdbx_seq_one_letter_code
_entity_poly.pdbx_strand_id
1 'polypeptide(L)'
;MGKSALSNIIPVLLETQYCVSGYLKDQLTSGETQLGYRVYDENFRCIQSHQLGPRVTSGYWDFVQRFIQTSNDARYVRLEFRNSEENGSIGGTAWLDKVGFDRAWPLISEITDSLGRTVTFTYTDSLY
;
A
#
# COMPACT_ATOMS: atom_id res chain seq x y z
N MET A 1 -6.59 22.45 -0.17
CA MET A 1 -7.34 21.30 0.40
C MET A 1 -7.27 20.14 -0.58
N GLY A 2 -6.78 18.97 -0.17
CA GLY A 2 -6.63 17.81 -1.06
C GLY A 2 -7.95 17.07 -1.34
N LYS A 3 -8.05 16.39 -2.48
CA LYS A 3 -9.16 15.48 -2.80
C LYS A 3 -8.74 14.05 -2.51
N SER A 4 -9.60 13.28 -1.84
CA SER A 4 -9.31 11.90 -1.45
C SER A 4 -10.50 11.00 -1.74
N ALA A 5 -10.21 9.81 -2.27
CA ALA A 5 -11.13 8.70 -2.42
C ALA A 5 -10.64 7.55 -1.53
N LEU A 6 -11.54 6.98 -0.73
CA LEU A 6 -11.21 5.91 0.20
C LEU A 6 -11.90 4.62 -0.23
N SER A 7 -11.20 3.50 -0.09
CA SER A 7 -11.79 2.17 -0.26
C SER A 7 -12.87 1.88 0.79
N ASN A 8 -13.53 0.74 0.64
CA ASN A 8 -14.26 0.09 1.73
C ASN A 8 -13.33 -0.21 2.91
N ILE A 9 -13.93 -0.43 4.08
CA ILE A 9 -13.26 -0.90 5.29
C ILE A 9 -12.85 -2.36 5.08
N ILE A 10 -11.57 -2.65 5.31
CA ILE A 10 -10.99 -4.00 5.17
C ILE A 10 -10.57 -4.48 6.57
N PRO A 11 -11.14 -5.57 7.10
CA PRO A 11 -10.69 -6.13 8.37
C PRO A 11 -9.26 -6.67 8.27
N VAL A 12 -8.49 -6.50 9.35
CA VAL A 12 -7.10 -6.99 9.44
C VAL A 12 -6.85 -7.80 10.70
N LEU A 13 -5.84 -8.66 10.64
CA LEU A 13 -5.33 -9.39 11.79
C LEU A 13 -4.38 -8.51 12.61
N LEU A 14 -4.31 -8.79 13.91
CA LEU A 14 -3.39 -8.14 14.83
C LEU A 14 -1.96 -8.57 14.51
N GLU A 15 -0.98 -7.69 14.74
CA GLU A 15 0.45 -8.01 14.68
C GLU A 15 0.88 -8.72 13.39
N THR A 16 0.22 -8.41 12.28
CA THR A 16 0.37 -9.09 10.99
C THR A 16 0.94 -8.11 9.96
N GLN A 17 1.89 -8.60 9.16
CA GLN A 17 2.45 -7.83 8.07
C GLN A 17 1.54 -7.91 6.84
N TYR A 18 1.30 -6.78 6.20
CA TYR A 18 0.55 -6.63 4.96
C TYR A 18 1.36 -5.85 3.92
N CYS A 19 1.04 -6.02 2.64
CA CYS A 19 1.56 -5.22 1.55
C CYS A 19 0.43 -4.42 0.90
N VAL A 20 0.63 -3.11 0.73
CA VAL A 20 -0.20 -2.24 -0.13
C VAL A 20 0.59 -1.94 -1.39
N SER A 21 -0.06 -2.07 -2.54
CA SER A 21 0.56 -1.76 -3.83
C SER A 21 -0.44 -1.22 -4.85
N GLY A 22 0.08 -0.63 -5.93
CA GLY A 22 -0.72 -0.20 -7.07
C GLY A 22 0.11 0.53 -8.11
N TYR A 23 -0.52 0.82 -9.25
CA TYR A 23 0.03 1.68 -10.29
C TYR A 23 -0.67 3.04 -10.26
N LEU A 24 0.12 4.10 -10.30
CA LEU A 24 -0.35 5.47 -10.34
C LEU A 24 0.03 6.09 -11.68
N LYS A 25 -0.85 6.93 -12.23
CA LYS A 25 -0.53 7.81 -13.36
C LYS A 25 -1.03 9.21 -13.04
N ASP A 26 -0.17 10.19 -13.25
CA ASP A 26 -0.43 11.59 -12.93
C ASP A 26 -0.37 12.46 -14.21
N GLN A 27 -1.41 13.24 -14.44
CA GLN A 27 -1.46 14.37 -15.39
C GLN A 27 -2.08 15.60 -14.72
N LEU A 28 -1.70 15.83 -13.46
CA LEU A 28 -2.03 17.01 -12.69
C LEU A 28 -1.19 18.19 -13.19
N THR A 29 -1.82 19.37 -13.24
CA THR A 29 -1.14 20.63 -13.54
C THR A 29 -0.51 21.25 -12.29
N SER A 30 -0.92 20.79 -11.11
CA SER A 30 -0.41 21.19 -9.79
C SER A 30 -0.73 20.11 -8.75
N GLY A 31 0.14 19.99 -7.74
CA GLY A 31 0.02 18.97 -6.70
C GLY A 31 0.62 17.61 -7.10
N GLU A 32 0.29 16.59 -6.30
CA GLU A 32 0.85 15.26 -6.40
C GLU A 32 -0.22 14.19 -6.16
N THR A 33 -0.18 13.13 -6.96
CA THR A 33 -0.98 11.92 -6.79
C THR A 33 -0.31 10.93 -5.85
N GLN A 34 -1.06 10.36 -4.90
CA GLN A 34 -0.59 9.42 -3.89
C GLN A 34 -1.57 8.25 -3.72
N LEU A 35 -1.01 7.05 -3.54
CA LEU A 35 -1.71 5.92 -2.93
C LEU A 35 -1.30 5.89 -1.46
N GLY A 36 -2.21 5.57 -0.56
CA GLY A 36 -1.94 5.53 0.86
C GLY A 36 -2.83 4.52 1.57
N TYR A 37 -2.68 4.48 2.88
CA TYR A 37 -3.55 3.71 3.74
C TYR A 37 -3.78 4.42 5.06
N ARG A 38 -4.87 4.03 5.71
CA ARG A 38 -5.22 4.40 7.07
C ARG A 38 -5.59 3.15 7.83
N VAL A 39 -5.00 2.97 9.00
CA VAL A 39 -5.27 1.89 9.95
C VAL A 39 -6.16 2.46 11.04
N TYR A 40 -7.17 1.70 11.43
CA TYR A 40 -8.15 2.08 12.44
C TYR A 40 -8.24 1.03 13.54
N ASP A 41 -8.56 1.49 14.74
CA ASP A 41 -8.92 0.64 15.87
C ASP A 41 -10.40 0.19 15.81
N GLU A 42 -10.87 -0.50 16.85
CA GLU A 42 -12.24 -1.00 16.98
C GLU A 42 -13.31 0.10 17.00
N ASN A 43 -12.94 1.32 17.38
CA ASN A 43 -13.82 2.48 17.44
C ASN A 43 -13.75 3.32 16.17
N PHE A 44 -13.13 2.80 15.11
CA PHE A 44 -12.88 3.51 13.85
C PHE A 44 -12.05 4.80 14.01
N ARG A 45 -11.23 4.88 15.06
CA ARG A 45 -10.26 5.98 15.20
C ARG A 45 -9.01 5.62 14.40
N CYS A 46 -8.54 6.55 13.57
CA CYS A 46 -7.31 6.38 12.81
C CYS A 46 -6.12 6.34 13.77
N ILE A 47 -5.38 5.23 13.79
CA ILE A 47 -4.20 5.01 14.65
C ILE A 47 -2.90 5.09 13.88
N GLN A 48 -2.93 4.89 12.56
CA GLN A 48 -1.77 5.02 11.68
C GLN A 48 -2.25 5.44 10.29
N SER A 49 -1.48 6.28 9.62
CA SER A 49 -1.72 6.58 8.21
C SER A 49 -0.41 6.81 7.49
N HIS A 50 -0.34 6.43 6.22
CA HIS A 50 0.83 6.70 5.41
C HIS A 50 0.44 6.94 3.95
N GLN A 51 1.23 7.77 3.26
CA GLN A 51 1.14 7.99 1.83
C GLN A 51 2.38 7.43 1.14
N LEU A 52 2.17 6.69 0.07
CA LEU A 52 3.19 6.14 -0.82
C LEU A 52 3.40 7.16 -1.94
N GLY A 53 4.60 7.72 -2.02
CA GLY A 53 4.96 8.77 -2.97
C GLY A 53 5.06 10.15 -2.33
N PRO A 54 5.95 10.98 -2.88
CA PRO A 54 5.49 11.77 -4.00
C PRO A 54 6.18 11.40 -5.31
N ARG A 55 5.56 11.82 -6.42
CA ARG A 55 6.11 11.82 -7.78
C ARG A 55 5.95 10.53 -8.56
N VAL A 56 4.73 10.34 -9.03
CA VAL A 56 4.55 9.74 -10.34
C VAL A 56 5.18 10.69 -11.38
N THR A 57 5.99 10.18 -12.29
CA THR A 57 6.47 10.96 -13.43
C THR A 57 5.28 11.29 -14.32
N SER A 58 5.03 12.59 -14.54
CA SER A 58 3.88 13.05 -15.32
C SER A 58 3.79 12.30 -16.66
N GLY A 59 2.64 11.70 -16.91
CA GLY A 59 2.33 10.98 -18.15
C GLY A 59 2.64 9.47 -18.16
N TYR A 60 3.37 8.93 -17.20
CA TYR A 60 3.71 7.49 -17.13
C TYR A 60 3.02 6.78 -15.96
N TRP A 61 2.95 5.45 -16.06
CA TRP A 61 2.48 4.60 -14.96
C TRP A 61 3.66 4.20 -14.09
N ASP A 62 3.62 4.54 -12.81
CA ASP A 62 4.62 4.14 -11.83
C ASP A 62 4.02 3.17 -10.81
N PHE A 63 4.75 2.09 -10.55
CA PHE A 63 4.39 1.13 -9.50
C PHE A 63 4.87 1.63 -8.14
N VAL A 64 3.97 1.59 -7.16
CA VAL A 64 4.28 1.89 -5.75
C VAL A 64 3.92 0.70 -4.88
N GLN A 65 4.75 0.43 -3.87
CA GLN A 65 4.44 -0.58 -2.86
C GLN A 65 4.97 -0.19 -1.48
N ARG A 66 4.34 -0.74 -0.44
CA ARG A 66 4.79 -0.60 0.94
C ARG A 66 4.28 -1.72 1.83
N PHE A 67 5.14 -2.16 2.74
CA PHE A 67 4.77 -3.05 3.83
C PHE A 67 4.24 -2.29 5.04
N ILE A 68 3.26 -2.88 5.71
CA ILE A 68 2.58 -2.37 6.89
C ILE A 68 2.65 -3.46 7.95
N GLN A 69 3.09 -3.11 9.15
CA GLN A 69 2.95 -3.96 10.33
C GLN A 69 1.75 -3.46 11.13
N THR A 70 0.71 -4.27 11.32
CA THR A 70 -0.42 -3.91 12.18
C THR A 70 -0.03 -4.01 13.65
N SER A 71 -0.59 -3.14 14.51
CA SER A 71 -0.45 -3.25 15.97
C SER A 71 -1.51 -4.19 16.56
N ASN A 72 -1.45 -4.41 17.88
CA ASN A 72 -2.48 -5.12 18.66
C ASN A 72 -3.83 -4.38 18.71
N ASP A 73 -3.84 -3.08 18.45
CA ASP A 73 -5.05 -2.25 18.41
C ASP A 73 -5.69 -2.15 17.03
N ALA A 74 -4.99 -2.57 15.97
CA ALA A 74 -5.50 -2.49 14.61
C ALA A 74 -6.71 -3.43 14.42
N ARG A 75 -7.77 -2.93 13.79
CA ARG A 75 -8.95 -3.73 13.38
C ARG A 75 -9.25 -3.60 11.91
N TYR A 76 -8.99 -2.41 11.35
CA TYR A 76 -9.35 -2.14 9.97
C TYR A 76 -8.27 -1.35 9.23
N VAL A 77 -8.23 -1.55 7.92
CA VAL A 77 -7.47 -0.73 6.98
C VAL A 77 -8.43 -0.17 5.93
N ARG A 78 -8.16 1.07 5.50
CA ARG A 78 -8.71 1.64 4.26
C ARG A 78 -7.55 2.09 3.39
N LEU A 79 -7.65 1.81 2.11
CA LEU A 79 -6.75 2.36 1.11
C LEU A 79 -7.24 3.76 0.74
N GLU A 80 -6.30 4.66 0.50
CA GLU A 80 -6.55 6.06 0.18
C GLU A 80 -5.91 6.42 -1.14
N PHE A 81 -6.69 6.90 -2.10
CA PHE A 81 -6.19 7.53 -3.31
C PHE A 81 -6.38 9.03 -3.18
N ARG A 82 -5.28 9.77 -3.12
CA ARG A 82 -5.30 11.18 -2.77
C ARG A 82 -4.51 12.01 -3.77
N ASN A 83 -5.10 13.13 -4.16
CA ASN A 83 -4.37 14.22 -4.78
C ASN A 83 -4.18 15.31 -3.73
N SER A 84 -2.95 15.76 -3.54
CA SER A 84 -2.61 16.78 -2.55
C SER A 84 -1.83 17.93 -3.17
N GLU A 85 -2.12 19.15 -2.72
CA GLU A 85 -1.38 20.35 -3.09
C GLU A 85 -1.29 21.23 -1.84
N GLU A 86 -0.12 21.83 -1.62
CA GLU A 86 0.17 22.62 -0.42
C GLU A 86 -0.54 23.99 -0.46
N ASN A 87 -0.66 24.62 -1.63
CA ASN A 87 -1.03 26.05 -1.73
C ASN A 87 -2.02 26.41 -2.85
N GLY A 88 -2.77 25.46 -3.41
CA GLY A 88 -3.56 25.74 -4.61
C GLY A 88 -4.76 24.83 -4.88
N SER A 89 -5.27 24.99 -6.09
CA SER A 89 -6.36 24.19 -6.65
C SER A 89 -5.76 23.07 -7.48
N ILE A 90 -6.09 21.82 -7.13
CA ILE A 90 -5.69 20.65 -7.90
C ILE A 90 -6.40 20.67 -9.26
N GLY A 91 -5.62 20.82 -10.33
CA GLY A 91 -6.08 20.73 -11.71
C GLY A 91 -5.53 19.48 -12.41
N GLY A 92 -6.24 18.98 -13.42
CA GLY A 92 -5.84 17.80 -14.21
C GLY A 92 -6.52 16.50 -13.78
N THR A 93 -5.95 15.37 -14.23
CA THR A 93 -6.50 14.03 -13.97
C THR A 93 -5.41 13.10 -13.44
N ALA A 94 -5.80 12.23 -12.53
CA ALA A 94 -4.95 11.16 -12.01
C ALA A 94 -5.69 9.83 -12.10
N TRP A 95 -4.94 8.75 -12.26
CA TRP A 95 -5.47 7.39 -12.36
C TRP A 95 -4.76 6.46 -11.38
N LEU A 96 -5.51 5.44 -10.98
CA LEU A 96 -5.08 4.37 -10.12
C LEU A 96 -5.46 3.05 -10.80
N ASP A 97 -4.55 2.10 -10.85
CA ASP A 97 -4.78 0.78 -11.41
C ASP A 97 -4.11 -0.33 -10.58
N LYS A 98 -4.63 -1.56 -10.69
CA LYS A 98 -4.14 -2.80 -10.04
C LYS A 98 -3.82 -2.63 -8.55
N VAL A 99 -4.76 -2.06 -7.81
CA VAL A 99 -4.63 -1.87 -6.36
C VAL A 99 -4.58 -3.23 -5.66
N GLY A 100 -3.53 -3.46 -4.88
CA GLY A 100 -3.34 -4.65 -4.07
C GLY A 100 -3.32 -4.32 -2.58
N PHE A 101 -4.01 -5.16 -1.80
CA PHE A 101 -3.83 -5.25 -0.36
C PHE A 101 -3.94 -6.70 0.07
N ASP A 102 -2.83 -7.28 0.50
CA ASP A 102 -2.79 -8.67 0.94
C ASP A 102 -1.83 -8.83 2.13
N ARG A 103 -1.98 -9.91 2.88
CA ARG A 103 -0.99 -10.32 3.87
C ARG A 103 0.35 -10.49 3.18
N ALA A 104 1.40 -9.95 3.78
CA ALA A 104 2.77 -10.21 3.37
C ALA A 104 3.13 -11.61 3.86
N TRP A 105 2.77 -12.62 3.09
CA TRP A 105 3.19 -13.99 3.37
C TRP A 105 4.71 -14.08 3.26
N PRO A 106 5.38 -14.73 4.21
CA PRO A 106 6.77 -15.09 3.99
C PRO A 106 6.85 -15.90 2.70
N LEU A 107 7.81 -15.58 1.85
CA LEU A 107 8.14 -16.41 0.69
C LEU A 107 8.68 -17.74 1.25
N ILE A 108 7.79 -18.73 1.35
CA ILE A 108 8.14 -20.11 1.65
C ILE A 108 8.53 -20.73 0.32
N SER A 109 9.81 -21.01 0.18
CA SER A 109 10.34 -21.71 -0.97
C SER A 109 10.67 -23.14 -0.57
N GLU A 110 10.30 -24.06 -1.45
CA GLU A 110 10.56 -25.48 -1.31
C GLU A 110 11.48 -25.90 -2.46
N ILE A 111 12.60 -26.54 -2.12
CA ILE A 111 13.44 -27.22 -3.10
C ILE A 111 13.33 -28.71 -2.83
N THR A 112 12.96 -29.46 -3.85
CA THR A 112 13.00 -30.93 -3.87
C THR A 112 14.15 -31.36 -4.76
N ASP A 113 15.06 -32.17 -4.22
CA ASP A 113 16.17 -32.70 -5.00
C ASP A 113 15.75 -33.88 -5.90
N SER A 114 16.69 -34.35 -6.74
CA SER A 114 16.45 -35.47 -7.66
C SER A 114 16.22 -36.83 -6.96
N LEU A 115 16.44 -36.91 -5.65
CA LEU A 115 16.16 -38.08 -4.81
C LEU A 115 14.83 -37.96 -4.05
N GLY A 116 14.08 -36.87 -4.24
CA GLY A 116 12.79 -36.63 -3.61
C GLY A 116 12.88 -36.10 -2.17
N ARG A 117 14.04 -35.60 -1.74
CA ARG A 117 14.19 -34.95 -0.43
C ARG A 117 13.83 -33.49 -0.52
N THR A 118 13.07 -33.01 0.45
CA THR A 118 12.53 -31.65 0.47
C THR A 118 13.19 -30.82 1.55
N VAL A 119 13.61 -29.60 1.21
CA VAL A 119 14.05 -28.58 2.16
C VAL A 119 13.19 -27.35 2.01
N THR A 120 12.51 -26.98 3.10
CA THR A 120 11.78 -25.73 3.22
C THR A 120 12.71 -24.66 3.77
N PHE A 121 12.74 -23.50 3.14
CA PHE A 121 13.40 -22.33 3.70
C PHE A 121 12.49 -21.12 3.65
N THR A 122 12.62 -20.27 4.67
CA THR A 122 11.90 -19.00 4.76
C THR A 122 12.82 -17.92 4.25
N TYR A 123 12.42 -17.24 3.17
CA TYR A 123 13.12 -16.03 2.75
C TYR A 123 12.71 -14.89 3.68
N THR A 124 13.63 -14.44 4.52
CA THR A 124 13.48 -13.17 5.24
C THR A 124 14.14 -12.12 4.37
N ASP A 125 13.33 -11.33 3.67
CA ASP A 125 13.79 -10.29 2.76
C ASP A 125 14.49 -9.18 3.56
N SER A 126 15.76 -9.40 3.88
CA SER A 126 16.70 -8.41 4.40
C SER A 126 17.63 -7.99 3.26
N LEU A 127 17.07 -7.57 2.12
CA LEU A 127 17.86 -6.91 1.08
C LEU A 127 18.30 -5.53 1.62
N TYR A 128 19.54 -5.48 2.11
CA TYR A 128 20.25 -4.26 2.54
C TYR A 128 20.61 -3.36 1.36
#